data_AF-A0A3N5P9R1-F1
#
_entry.id   AF-A0A3N5P9R1-F1
#
_cell.length_a   1.000
_cell.length_b   1.000
_cell.length_c   1.000
_cell.angle_alpha   90.00
_cell.angle_beta   90.00
_cell.angle_gamma   90.00
#
_symmetry.space_group_name_H-M   'P 1'
#
loop_
_entity.id
_entity.type
_entity.pdbx_description
1 polymer ?
#
loop_
_entity_poly.entity_id
_entity_poly.type
_entity_poly.pdbx_seq_one_letter_code
_entity_poly.pdbx_strand_id
1 'polypeptide(L)'
;MLPQPLADGRSLTDTESSARGVLREWRAAGIPYCALRYSLDEASPGGDFDLLVEESWMPRCRQWLEQRGFVAVPGRSPFKLVMLRYQQGHVLCFDIHWQAVQYGIVYMDARRMLARRVESDGLFHLSAEDELIHLVVHNFLRKGPLRTSALGRIRRLLKAPLDRDYLHDHLDAFGLRSAFEDATALIERGDATTGSATESRKRLFRTALLARPGNLARHVKLRLRARTLARRRGGLVALVGPDGAGKSTVIRALTERARAIPNLKISTTYLGPWGQMQLALVPALRRVGITPTVRPAGLHLASRPTSARSWLGSVAKGGVFYAALYVELMYRYVTSVFFRVRKGQWVVADRYITDLRYLYKERPISNYAAIRRLLCGLFPKPDLLIVLDNRPEVIVSRKSGLTAGQIETLRNFNLKAARSYRFEVVTTDRAPEEVADHILNRMLSLRAEK
;
A
#
# COMPACT_ATOMS: atom_id res chain seq x y z
N MET A 1 6.39 -5.04 -27.45
CA MET A 1 7.34 -4.20 -26.69
C MET A 1 7.06 -4.40 -25.21
N LEU A 2 7.96 -5.06 -24.50
CA LEU A 2 7.91 -5.19 -23.04
C LEU A 2 8.39 -3.86 -22.42
N PRO A 3 7.76 -3.34 -21.35
CA PRO A 3 8.33 -2.21 -20.63
C PRO A 3 9.67 -2.64 -20.04
N GLN A 4 10.71 -1.83 -20.28
CA GLN A 4 12.05 -2.07 -19.75
C GLN A 4 12.04 -2.08 -18.22
N PRO A 5 12.93 -2.86 -17.58
CA PRO A 5 13.17 -2.72 -16.15
C PRO A 5 13.66 -1.29 -15.89
N LEU A 6 13.09 -0.65 -14.86
CA LEU A 6 13.57 0.64 -14.37
C LEU A 6 15.01 0.46 -13.88
N ALA A 7 15.96 0.71 -14.79
CA ALA A 7 17.33 0.99 -14.45
C ALA A 7 17.35 2.40 -13.84
N ASP A 8 17.44 2.46 -12.52
CA ASP A 8 18.27 3.45 -11.84
C ASP A 8 18.37 3.05 -10.36
N GLY A 9 19.40 2.25 -10.07
CA GLY A 9 19.90 2.01 -8.72
C GLY A 9 20.69 3.22 -8.21
N ARG A 10 20.09 4.41 -8.21
CA ARG A 10 20.66 5.54 -7.48
C ARG A 10 20.46 5.26 -5.99
N SER A 11 21.55 5.01 -5.28
CA SER A 11 21.60 5.16 -3.83
C SER A 11 21.17 6.60 -3.53
N LEU A 12 19.97 6.73 -2.98
CA LEU A 12 19.42 8.00 -2.56
C LEU A 12 20.21 8.47 -1.35
N THR A 13 20.62 9.72 -1.35
CA THR A 13 21.38 10.34 -0.26
C THR A 13 20.55 10.30 1.04
N ASP A 14 21.20 10.29 2.22
CA ASP A 14 20.49 10.32 3.51
C ASP A 14 19.52 11.52 3.62
N THR A 15 19.76 12.60 2.87
CA THR A 15 18.84 13.72 2.71
C THR A 15 17.50 13.32 2.09
N GLU A 16 17.49 12.57 0.98
CA GLU A 16 16.28 12.09 0.28
C GLU A 16 15.46 11.09 1.11
N SER A 17 16.03 10.56 2.19
CA SER A 17 15.38 9.59 3.07
C SER A 17 14.40 10.22 4.08
N SER A 18 14.46 11.54 4.26
CA SER A 18 13.59 12.26 5.19
C SER A 18 12.60 13.14 4.45
N ALA A 19 11.41 13.32 5.02
CA ALA A 19 10.43 14.26 4.48
C ALA A 19 10.95 15.70 4.45
N ARG A 20 11.83 16.09 5.38
CA ARG A 20 12.50 17.41 5.34
C ARG A 20 13.41 17.55 4.13
N GLY A 21 14.13 16.50 3.74
CA GLY A 21 14.97 16.54 2.53
C GLY A 21 14.14 16.69 1.26
N VAL A 22 13.02 15.97 1.16
CA VAL A 22 12.05 16.16 0.06
C VAL A 22 11.62 17.63 -0.05
N LEU A 23 11.27 18.27 1.07
CA LEU A 23 10.84 19.67 1.08
C LEU A 23 11.99 20.65 0.75
N ARG A 24 13.22 20.36 1.18
CA ARG A 24 14.40 21.14 0.80
C ARG A 24 14.67 21.06 -0.71
N GLU A 25 14.48 19.90 -1.32
CA GLU A 25 14.58 19.78 -2.77
C GLU A 25 13.44 20.49 -3.50
N TRP A 26 12.21 20.48 -2.96
CA TRP A 26 11.11 21.26 -3.51
C TRP A 26 11.41 22.75 -3.50
N ARG A 27 11.99 23.24 -2.40
CA ARG A 27 12.52 24.61 -2.29
C ARG A 27 13.57 24.88 -3.36
N ALA A 28 14.56 24.01 -3.51
CA ALA A 28 15.61 24.15 -4.52
C ALA A 28 15.06 24.11 -5.96
N ALA A 29 13.99 23.34 -6.20
CA ALA A 29 13.31 23.23 -7.49
C ALA A 29 12.28 24.35 -7.76
N GLY A 30 12.14 25.31 -6.83
CA GLY A 30 11.18 26.42 -6.95
C GLY A 30 9.71 25.99 -6.91
N ILE A 31 9.40 24.86 -6.29
CA ILE A 31 8.01 24.40 -6.11
C ILE A 31 7.39 25.17 -4.92
N PRO A 32 6.33 25.98 -5.12
CA PRO A 32 5.70 26.71 -4.03
C PRO A 32 4.90 25.74 -3.15
N TYR A 33 5.27 25.68 -1.88
CA TYR A 33 4.56 24.90 -0.87
C TYR A 33 4.51 25.64 0.47
N CYS A 34 3.62 25.19 1.34
CA CYS A 34 3.54 25.62 2.72
C CYS A 34 3.16 24.44 3.62
N ALA A 35 3.95 24.16 4.65
CA ALA A 35 3.59 23.16 5.65
C ALA A 35 2.41 23.67 6.51
N LEU A 36 1.32 22.91 6.58
CA LEU A 36 0.12 23.25 7.36
C LEU A 36 0.28 22.94 8.86
N ARG A 37 1.16 22.00 9.19
CA ARG A 37 1.49 21.63 10.56
C ARG A 37 2.99 21.53 10.70
N TYR A 38 3.56 22.52 11.36
CA TYR A 38 4.99 22.60 11.59
C TYR A 38 5.26 22.44 13.09
N SER A 39 5.64 21.22 13.50
CA SER A 39 6.26 21.00 14.80
C SER A 39 7.77 20.86 14.55
N LEU A 40 8.54 21.86 14.99
CA LEU A 40 10.02 21.81 14.98
C LEU A 40 10.57 20.55 15.67
N ASP A 41 9.85 20.08 16.68
CA ASP A 41 10.29 19.06 17.64
C ASP A 41 9.76 17.63 17.36
N GLU A 42 8.77 17.45 16.48
CA GLU A 42 8.12 16.14 16.23
C GLU A 42 8.57 15.53 14.89
N ALA A 43 9.88 15.55 14.62
CA ALA A 43 10.47 14.80 13.52
C ALA A 43 10.48 13.29 13.84
N SER A 44 9.30 12.69 13.98
CA SER A 44 9.20 11.23 13.98
C SER A 44 9.54 10.75 12.56
N PRO A 45 10.46 9.77 12.41
CA PRO A 45 10.90 9.27 11.10
C PRO A 45 9.76 8.83 10.16
N GLY A 46 8.56 8.52 10.68
CA GLY A 46 7.38 8.13 9.91
C GLY A 46 6.18 9.08 9.99
N GLY A 47 6.40 10.41 10.03
CA GLY A 47 5.32 11.40 10.16
C GLY A 47 4.43 11.57 8.91
N ASP A 48 3.17 11.92 9.13
CA ASP A 48 2.26 12.47 8.10
C ASP A 48 2.59 13.96 7.90
N PHE A 49 2.88 14.36 6.66
CA PHE A 49 3.20 15.74 6.28
C PHE A 49 2.03 16.38 5.55
N ASP A 50 1.30 17.25 6.24
CA ASP A 50 0.24 18.08 5.66
C ASP A 50 0.86 19.30 4.96
N LEU A 51 0.82 19.31 3.63
CA LEU A 51 1.33 20.39 2.78
C LEU A 51 0.19 21.10 2.07
N LEU A 52 0.36 22.39 1.82
CA LEU A 52 -0.48 23.20 0.95
C LEU A 52 0.33 23.61 -0.27
N VAL A 53 -0.25 23.47 -1.46
CA VAL A 53 0.32 23.94 -2.73
C VAL A 53 -0.79 24.57 -3.56
N GLU A 54 -0.44 25.33 -4.60
CA GLU A 54 -1.44 25.78 -5.56
C GLU A 54 -1.94 24.61 -6.44
N GLU A 55 -3.20 24.65 -6.82
CA GLU A 55 -3.82 23.60 -7.65
C GLU A 55 -3.09 23.39 -8.99
N SER A 56 -2.61 24.47 -9.60
CA SER A 56 -1.81 24.47 -10.84
C SER A 56 -0.51 23.65 -10.73
N TRP A 57 0.05 23.53 -9.52
CA TRP A 57 1.29 22.79 -9.27
C TRP A 57 1.06 21.31 -8.96
N MET A 58 -0.17 20.89 -8.74
CA MET A 58 -0.49 19.50 -8.36
C MET A 58 0.07 18.44 -9.32
N PRO A 59 -0.05 18.58 -10.67
CA PRO A 59 0.51 17.60 -11.59
C PRO A 59 2.03 17.49 -11.46
N ARG A 60 2.73 18.62 -11.26
CA ARG A 60 4.18 18.68 -11.11
C ARG A 60 4.63 18.09 -9.78
N CYS A 61 3.96 18.42 -8.68
CA CYS A 61 4.24 17.84 -7.35
C CYS A 61 4.06 16.32 -7.36
N ARG A 62 2.98 15.84 -7.98
CA ARG A 62 2.72 14.42 -8.15
C ARG A 62 3.82 13.73 -8.95
N GLN A 63 4.14 14.24 -10.14
CA GLN A 63 5.16 13.68 -11.02
C GLN A 63 6.52 13.62 -10.32
N TRP A 64 6.90 14.68 -9.62
CA TRP A 64 8.16 14.76 -8.89
C TRP A 64 8.28 13.68 -7.81
N LEU A 65 7.21 13.43 -7.07
CA LEU A 65 7.15 12.40 -6.03
C LEU A 65 7.10 10.98 -6.63
N GLU A 66 6.34 10.78 -7.70
CA GLU A 66 6.28 9.51 -8.43
C GLU A 66 7.65 9.10 -8.98
N GLN A 67 8.44 10.06 -9.50
CA GLN A 67 9.82 9.84 -9.94
C GLN A 67 10.76 9.38 -8.81
N ARG A 68 10.39 9.64 -7.54
CA ARG A 68 11.13 9.22 -6.34
C ARG A 68 10.47 8.04 -5.62
N GLY A 69 9.62 7.30 -6.31
CA GLY A 69 9.04 6.06 -5.80
C GLY A 69 7.86 6.24 -4.84
N PHE A 70 7.31 7.44 -4.71
CA PHE A 70 6.04 7.63 -4.02
C PHE A 70 4.88 7.18 -4.89
N VAL A 71 3.82 6.72 -4.22
CA VAL A 71 2.60 6.25 -4.86
C VAL A 71 1.43 7.14 -4.45
N ALA A 72 0.70 7.64 -5.45
CA ALA A 72 -0.55 8.34 -5.25
C ALA A 72 -1.66 7.40 -4.77
N VAL A 73 -2.09 7.51 -3.52
CA VAL A 73 -3.23 6.76 -2.99
C VAL A 73 -4.49 7.61 -3.11
N PRO A 74 -5.60 7.07 -3.63
CA PRO A 74 -6.82 7.85 -3.74
C PRO A 74 -7.36 8.21 -2.36
N GLY A 75 -7.48 9.50 -2.14
CA GLY A 75 -8.05 10.10 -0.96
C GLY A 75 -9.57 10.13 -0.99
N ARG A 76 -10.18 10.36 0.18
CA ARG A 76 -11.62 10.64 0.28
C ARG A 76 -11.95 12.06 -0.17
N SER A 77 -11.03 13.00 0.04
CA SER A 77 -11.20 14.41 -0.31
C SER A 77 -10.77 14.66 -1.76
N PRO A 78 -11.57 15.39 -2.56
CA PRO A 78 -11.16 15.79 -3.90
C PRO A 78 -10.18 16.97 -3.90
N PHE A 79 -9.78 17.51 -2.73
CA PHE A 79 -8.84 18.64 -2.62
C PHE A 79 -7.50 18.25 -1.99
N LYS A 80 -7.22 16.95 -1.96
CA LYS A 80 -6.04 16.37 -1.34
C LYS A 80 -5.55 15.18 -2.16
N LEU A 81 -4.25 15.15 -2.39
CA LEU A 81 -3.50 14.02 -2.92
C LEU A 81 -2.72 13.39 -1.75
N VAL A 82 -2.82 12.07 -1.59
CA VAL A 82 -2.02 11.33 -0.60
C VAL A 82 -0.91 10.62 -1.36
N MET A 83 0.34 10.90 -1.01
CA MET A 83 1.50 10.23 -1.58
C MET A 83 2.17 9.40 -0.50
N LEU A 84 2.29 8.09 -0.71
CA LEU A 84 2.91 7.17 0.25
C LEU A 84 4.18 6.58 -0.33
N ARG A 85 5.19 6.41 0.52
CA ARG A 85 6.37 5.61 0.25
C ARG A 85 6.77 4.87 1.52
N TYR A 86 7.06 3.58 1.40
CA TYR A 86 7.68 2.82 2.48
C TYR A 86 9.20 2.89 2.36
N GLN A 87 9.86 3.23 3.45
CA GLN A 87 11.32 3.33 3.52
C GLN A 87 11.81 3.06 4.94
N GLN A 88 12.83 2.22 5.09
CA GLN A 88 13.56 2.02 6.35
C GLN A 88 12.65 1.79 7.58
N GLY A 89 11.61 0.95 7.44
CA GLY A 89 10.74 0.62 8.58
C GLY A 89 9.54 1.54 8.78
N HIS A 90 9.48 2.67 8.08
CA HIS A 90 8.43 3.67 8.26
C HIS A 90 7.76 4.04 6.93
N VAL A 91 6.58 4.66 7.03
CA VAL A 91 5.85 5.21 5.88
C VAL A 91 6.07 6.70 5.87
N LEU A 92 6.62 7.22 4.78
CA LEU A 92 6.54 8.63 4.46
C LEU A 92 5.19 8.89 3.80
N CYS A 93 4.42 9.78 4.41
CA CYS A 93 3.09 10.14 3.96
C CYS A 93 3.03 11.65 3.71
N PHE A 94 2.80 12.05 2.47
CA PHE A 94 2.54 13.44 2.12
C PHE A 94 1.06 13.63 1.80
N ASP A 95 0.40 14.40 2.64
CA ASP A 95 -0.95 14.89 2.44
C ASP A 95 -0.87 16.25 1.76
N ILE A 96 -0.94 16.27 0.43
CA ILE A 96 -0.80 17.47 -0.38
C ILE A 96 -2.19 18.05 -0.66
N HIS A 97 -2.52 19.13 0.02
CA HIS A 97 -3.76 19.89 -0.13
C HIS A 97 -3.57 21.04 -1.11
N TRP A 98 -4.63 21.42 -1.80
CA TRP A 98 -4.67 22.69 -2.57
C TRP A 98 -5.82 23.61 -2.16
N GLN A 99 -6.61 23.18 -1.18
CA GLN A 99 -7.55 24.02 -0.45
C GLN A 99 -7.46 23.69 1.04
N ALA A 100 -7.63 24.69 1.90
CA ALA A 100 -7.81 24.48 3.32
C ALA A 100 -9.21 23.91 3.59
N VAL A 101 -9.31 22.58 3.58
CA VAL A 101 -10.58 21.84 3.66
C VAL A 101 -10.62 20.87 4.82
N GLN A 102 -11.78 20.71 5.44
CA GLN A 102 -12.04 19.65 6.41
C GLN A 102 -13.45 19.09 6.20
N TYR A 103 -13.56 17.77 5.99
CA TYR A 103 -14.83 17.11 5.66
C TYR A 103 -15.61 17.76 4.50
N GLY A 104 -14.91 18.34 3.52
CA GLY A 104 -15.50 19.02 2.36
C GLY A 104 -15.88 20.48 2.58
N ILE A 105 -15.66 20.98 3.79
CA ILE A 105 -15.89 22.36 4.17
C ILE A 105 -14.58 23.12 3.96
N VAL A 106 -14.57 24.09 3.05
CA VAL A 106 -13.44 25.01 2.90
C VAL A 106 -13.62 26.15 3.87
N TYR A 107 -12.56 26.44 4.62
CA TYR A 107 -12.62 27.38 5.74
C TYR A 107 -11.52 28.45 5.73
N MET A 108 -10.56 28.38 4.81
CA MET A 108 -9.54 29.42 4.59
C MET A 108 -9.19 29.53 3.10
N ASP A 109 -8.63 30.67 2.71
CA ASP A 109 -8.14 30.92 1.36
C ASP A 109 -6.69 30.42 1.21
N ALA A 110 -6.52 29.36 0.43
CA ALA A 110 -5.22 28.74 0.23
C ALA A 110 -4.20 29.66 -0.45
N ARG A 111 -4.64 30.58 -1.34
CA ARG A 111 -3.74 31.51 -2.02
C ARG A 111 -3.21 32.54 -1.04
N ARG A 112 -4.07 33.06 -0.15
CA ARG A 112 -3.65 33.96 0.92
C ARG A 112 -2.63 33.28 1.86
N MET A 113 -2.90 32.04 2.25
CA MET A 113 -1.98 31.24 3.09
C MET A 113 -0.61 31.04 2.42
N LEU A 114 -0.60 30.73 1.11
CA LEU A 114 0.63 30.54 0.36
C LEU A 114 1.39 31.85 0.16
N ALA A 115 0.70 32.97 -0.05
CA ALA A 115 1.32 34.29 -0.23
C ALA A 115 1.96 34.83 1.06
N ARG A 116 1.38 34.52 2.23
CA ARG A 116 1.90 34.92 3.56
C ARG A 116 2.77 33.87 4.26
N ARG A 117 3.14 32.78 3.57
CA ARG A 117 4.00 31.74 4.15
C ARG A 117 5.30 32.35 4.68
N VAL A 118 5.77 31.85 5.81
CA VAL A 118 7.00 32.26 6.47
C VAL A 118 8.06 31.17 6.29
N GLU A 119 9.32 31.57 6.16
CA GLU A 119 10.45 30.64 6.08
C GLU A 119 11.13 30.53 7.45
N SER A 120 11.30 29.29 7.93
CA SER A 120 12.10 28.95 9.12
C SER A 120 12.79 27.61 8.90
N ASP A 121 14.05 27.48 9.31
CA ASP A 121 14.88 26.27 9.15
C ASP A 121 14.90 25.69 7.73
N GLY A 122 14.86 26.57 6.73
CA GLY A 122 14.87 26.22 5.31
C GLY A 122 13.58 25.57 4.81
N LEU A 123 12.46 25.77 5.53
CA LEU A 123 11.14 25.27 5.17
C LEU A 123 10.09 26.38 5.21
N PHE A 124 9.15 26.34 4.27
CA PHE A 124 7.99 27.24 4.29
C PHE A 124 6.84 26.67 5.14
N HIS A 125 6.30 27.48 6.04
CA HIS A 125 5.15 27.16 6.88
C HIS A 125 4.19 28.35 7.01
N LEU A 126 3.04 28.14 7.66
CA LEU A 126 2.02 29.17 7.82
C LEU A 126 2.54 30.37 8.65
N SER A 127 2.02 31.57 8.37
CA SER A 127 2.17 32.71 9.28
C SER A 127 1.47 32.42 10.61
N ALA A 128 1.80 33.17 11.67
CA ALA A 128 1.20 32.95 12.99
C ALA A 128 -0.33 33.05 12.99
N GLU A 129 -0.89 33.98 12.21
CA GLU A 129 -2.33 34.19 12.05
C GLU A 129 -2.98 33.01 11.32
N ASP A 130 -2.42 32.60 10.18
CA ASP A 130 -2.96 31.49 9.40
C ASP A 130 -2.81 30.15 10.14
N GLU A 131 -1.71 29.95 10.87
CA GLU A 131 -1.52 28.78 11.72
C GLU A 131 -2.58 28.73 12.81
N LEU A 132 -2.88 29.86 13.45
CA LEU A 132 -3.89 29.96 14.50
C LEU A 132 -5.29 29.64 13.95
N ILE A 133 -5.69 30.24 12.83
CA ILE A 133 -6.97 29.95 12.17
C ILE A 133 -7.03 28.47 11.78
N HIS A 134 -5.99 27.95 11.14
CA HIS A 134 -5.91 26.55 10.73
C HIS A 134 -6.07 25.61 11.92
N LEU A 135 -5.31 25.82 13.00
CA LEU A 135 -5.35 24.95 14.18
C LEU A 135 -6.71 24.96 14.86
N VAL A 136 -7.30 26.13 15.10
CA VAL A 136 -8.61 26.23 15.76
C VAL A 136 -9.69 25.60 14.90
N VAL A 137 -9.85 26.08 13.65
CA VAL A 137 -10.94 25.64 12.78
C VAL A 137 -10.80 24.16 12.42
N HIS A 138 -9.60 23.70 12.07
CA HIS A 138 -9.38 22.28 11.72
C HIS A 138 -9.71 21.34 12.89
N ASN A 139 -9.27 21.69 14.12
CA ASN A 139 -9.50 20.84 15.28
C ASN A 139 -10.96 20.89 15.76
N PHE A 140 -11.64 22.04 15.66
CA PHE A 140 -13.05 22.14 16.01
C PHE A 140 -13.94 21.44 14.97
N LEU A 141 -13.63 21.53 13.68
CA LEU A 141 -14.37 20.78 12.66
C LEU A 141 -14.22 19.27 12.81
N ARG A 142 -13.14 18.78 13.44
CA ARG A 142 -12.91 17.34 13.69
C ARG A 142 -13.88 16.78 14.74
N LYS A 143 -14.27 15.51 14.57
CA LYS A 143 -14.98 14.76 15.62
C LYS A 143 -13.99 14.33 16.73
N GLY A 144 -14.44 14.38 17.99
CA GLY A 144 -13.68 13.93 19.16
C GLY A 144 -13.03 15.06 19.96
N PRO A 145 -12.30 14.73 21.04
CA PRO A 145 -11.62 15.72 21.87
C PRO A 145 -10.49 16.43 21.12
N LEU A 146 -10.21 17.67 21.53
CA LEU A 146 -9.08 18.46 21.03
C LEU A 146 -7.78 17.84 21.54
N ARG A 147 -6.76 17.74 20.68
CA ARG A 147 -5.44 17.21 21.07
C ARG A 147 -4.75 18.19 22.02
N THR A 148 -4.13 17.69 23.09
CA THR A 148 -3.40 18.50 24.08
C THR A 148 -2.25 19.29 23.45
N SER A 149 -1.50 18.69 22.52
CA SER A 149 -0.43 19.38 21.78
C SER A 149 -0.95 20.55 20.94
N ALA A 150 -2.11 20.39 20.28
CA ALA A 150 -2.75 21.46 19.51
C ALA A 150 -3.20 22.62 20.43
N LEU A 151 -3.77 22.31 21.60
CA LEU A 151 -4.18 23.34 22.58
C LEU A 151 -2.98 24.16 23.08
N GLY A 152 -1.85 23.50 23.38
CA GLY A 152 -0.63 24.17 23.80
C GLY A 152 -0.08 25.12 22.73
N ARG A 153 -0.12 24.72 21.45
CA ARG A 153 0.29 25.58 20.33
C ARG A 153 -0.67 26.77 20.15
N ILE A 154 -1.98 26.53 20.16
CA ILE A 154 -3.00 27.60 20.04
C ILE A 154 -2.82 28.66 21.14
N ARG A 155 -2.65 28.25 22.40
CA ARG A 155 -2.42 29.18 23.52
C ARG A 155 -1.14 30.00 23.37
N ARG A 156 -0.08 29.44 22.78
CA ARG A 156 1.15 30.19 22.48
C ARG A 156 0.90 31.24 21.40
N LEU A 157 0.22 30.86 20.32
CA LEU A 157 -0.10 31.79 19.22
C LEU A 157 -1.02 32.92 19.66
N LEU A 158 -2.00 32.65 20.54
CA LEU A 158 -2.91 33.69 21.08
C LEU A 158 -2.17 34.77 21.89
N LYS A 159 -1.00 34.44 22.47
CA LYS A 159 -0.13 35.37 23.21
C LYS A 159 0.92 36.06 22.33
N ALA A 160 1.08 35.64 21.08
CA ALA A 160 2.05 36.23 20.16
C ALA A 160 1.54 37.57 19.62
N PRO A 161 2.44 38.46 19.15
CA PRO A 161 2.02 39.61 18.36
C PRO A 161 1.42 39.09 17.04
N LEU A 162 0.12 39.35 16.83
CA LEU A 162 -0.63 38.95 15.65
C LEU A 162 -1.11 40.19 14.90
N ASP A 163 -1.04 40.14 13.57
CA ASP A 163 -1.74 41.07 12.70
C ASP A 163 -3.26 40.80 12.80
N ARG A 164 -3.91 41.53 13.71
CA ARG A 164 -5.33 41.35 14.01
C ARG A 164 -6.21 41.73 12.83
N ASP A 165 -5.84 42.76 12.07
CA ASP A 165 -6.63 43.21 10.93
C ASP A 165 -6.63 42.16 9.82
N TYR A 166 -5.46 41.59 9.51
CA TYR A 166 -5.37 40.47 8.58
C TYR A 166 -6.17 39.24 9.06
N LEU A 167 -5.98 38.83 10.32
CA LEU A 167 -6.65 37.66 10.89
C LEU A 167 -8.18 37.81 10.78
N HIS A 168 -8.67 38.99 11.12
CA HIS A 168 -10.06 39.37 11.09
C HIS A 168 -10.64 39.42 9.67
N ASP A 169 -9.95 40.06 8.73
CA ASP A 169 -10.34 40.08 7.31
C ASP A 169 -10.40 38.65 6.73
N HIS A 170 -9.42 37.82 7.03
CA HIS A 170 -9.39 36.43 6.56
C HIS A 170 -10.55 35.61 7.13
N LEU A 171 -10.91 35.78 8.42
CA LEU A 171 -12.06 35.11 9.01
C LEU A 171 -13.40 35.61 8.45
N ASP A 172 -13.53 36.91 8.19
CA ASP A 172 -14.75 37.52 7.65
C ASP A 172 -15.06 37.06 6.23
N ALA A 173 -14.02 36.82 5.42
CA ALA A 173 -14.16 36.22 4.09
C ALA A 173 -14.84 34.82 4.12
N PHE A 174 -14.97 34.22 5.31
CA PHE A 174 -15.69 32.96 5.55
C PHE A 174 -16.81 33.11 6.60
N GLY A 175 -17.12 34.32 7.07
CA GLY A 175 -18.11 34.56 8.12
C GLY A 175 -17.79 33.84 9.44
N LEU A 176 -16.52 33.51 9.69
CA LEU A 176 -16.09 32.67 10.82
C LEU A 176 -15.69 33.46 12.06
N ARG A 177 -15.54 34.79 11.97
CA ARG A 177 -14.98 35.64 13.04
C ARG A 177 -15.59 35.35 14.42
N SER A 178 -16.89 35.59 14.58
CA SER A 178 -17.54 35.42 15.89
C SER A 178 -17.45 33.98 16.43
N ALA A 179 -17.60 32.97 15.55
CA ALA A 179 -17.51 31.58 15.97
C ALA A 179 -16.07 31.16 16.33
N PHE A 180 -15.08 31.78 15.70
CA PHE A 180 -13.67 31.60 15.99
C PHE A 180 -13.28 32.26 17.32
N GLU A 181 -13.73 33.49 17.57
CA GLU A 181 -13.51 34.22 18.83
C GLU A 181 -14.09 33.47 20.04
N ASP A 182 -15.31 32.94 19.91
CA ASP A 182 -15.91 32.06 20.93
C ASP A 182 -15.02 30.85 21.22
N ALA A 183 -14.51 30.21 20.17
CA ALA A 183 -13.68 29.02 20.28
C ALA A 183 -12.34 29.34 20.96
N THR A 184 -11.70 30.46 20.62
CA THR A 184 -10.44 30.89 21.26
C THR A 184 -10.65 31.27 22.71
N ALA A 185 -11.73 31.98 23.04
CA ALA A 185 -12.06 32.36 24.41
C ALA A 185 -12.31 31.14 25.32
N LEU A 186 -12.86 30.04 24.78
CA LEU A 186 -12.98 28.78 25.51
C LEU A 186 -11.63 28.10 25.75
N ILE A 187 -10.70 28.19 24.80
CA ILE A 187 -9.35 27.61 24.92
C ILE A 187 -8.52 28.35 25.98
N GLU A 188 -8.64 29.68 26.04
CA GLU A 188 -7.98 30.53 27.03
C GLU A 188 -8.48 30.28 28.45
N ARG A 189 -9.81 30.12 28.62
CA ARG A 189 -10.43 29.80 29.92
C ARG A 189 -10.17 28.38 30.42
N GLY A 190 -9.65 27.50 29.56
CA GLY A 190 -9.43 26.08 29.90
C GLY A 190 -10.66 25.18 29.70
N ASP A 191 -11.77 25.74 29.21
CA ASP A 191 -13.05 25.04 29.05
C ASP A 191 -13.14 24.20 27.75
N ALA A 192 -12.06 24.12 26.98
CA ALA A 192 -12.02 23.45 25.68
C ALA A 192 -12.32 21.92 25.73
N THR A 193 -12.43 21.33 26.92
CA THR A 193 -12.77 19.92 27.16
C THR A 193 -14.15 19.70 27.80
N THR A 194 -14.94 20.76 28.05
CA THR A 194 -16.23 20.68 28.76
C THR A 194 -17.42 20.65 27.79
N GLY A 195 -18.66 20.65 28.32
CA GLY A 195 -19.89 20.71 27.52
C GLY A 195 -19.99 21.97 26.65
N SER A 196 -19.45 23.11 27.10
CA SER A 196 -19.46 24.37 26.34
C SER A 196 -18.64 24.29 25.05
N ALA A 197 -17.53 23.53 25.05
CA ALA A 197 -16.75 23.26 23.84
C ALA A 197 -17.54 22.50 22.77
N THR A 198 -18.54 21.70 23.17
CA THR A 198 -19.40 20.99 22.22
C THR A 198 -20.34 21.94 21.49
N GLU A 199 -20.87 22.95 22.16
CA GLU A 199 -21.78 23.91 21.52
C GLU A 199 -21.04 24.89 20.61
N SER A 200 -19.90 25.41 21.08
CA SER A 200 -19.00 26.21 20.22
C SER A 200 -18.54 25.42 18.99
N ARG A 201 -18.24 24.13 19.14
CA ARG A 201 -17.95 23.23 18.00
C ARG A 201 -19.10 23.15 17.01
N LYS A 202 -20.34 22.96 17.47
CA LYS A 202 -21.51 22.92 16.59
C LYS A 202 -21.73 24.24 15.88
N ARG A 203 -21.59 25.37 16.60
CA ARG A 203 -21.71 26.72 16.04
C ARG A 203 -20.69 26.91 14.92
N LEU A 204 -19.41 26.71 15.20
CA LEU A 204 -18.33 26.83 14.22
C LEU A 204 -18.53 25.88 13.03
N PHE A 205 -18.96 24.63 13.27
CA PHE A 205 -19.27 23.70 12.19
C PHE A 205 -20.43 24.18 11.30
N ARG A 206 -21.53 24.67 11.88
CA ARG A 206 -22.68 25.19 11.14
C ARG A 206 -22.31 26.44 10.35
N THR A 207 -21.61 27.38 10.97
CA THR A 207 -21.13 28.60 10.31
C THR A 207 -20.22 28.25 9.14
N ALA A 208 -19.22 27.38 9.34
CA ALA A 208 -18.32 26.96 8.27
C ALA A 208 -19.06 26.21 7.14
N LEU A 209 -20.06 25.39 7.47
CA LEU A 209 -20.85 24.65 6.48
C LEU A 209 -21.66 25.59 5.57
N LEU A 210 -22.10 26.74 6.09
CA LEU A 210 -22.90 27.74 5.39
C LEU A 210 -22.06 28.88 4.79
N ALA A 211 -20.80 29.03 5.23
CA ALA A 211 -19.87 30.10 4.84
C ALA A 211 -19.65 30.24 3.33
N ARG A 212 -19.72 29.15 2.57
CA ARG A 212 -19.52 29.19 1.12
C ARG A 212 -20.56 28.35 0.37
N PRO A 213 -21.03 28.85 -0.79
CA PRO A 213 -21.86 28.06 -1.68
C PRO A 213 -21.09 26.78 -2.07
N GLY A 214 -21.74 25.63 -1.88
CA GLY A 214 -21.16 24.32 -2.18
C GLY A 214 -20.48 23.60 -1.01
N ASN A 215 -20.24 24.22 0.16
CA ASN A 215 -19.73 23.52 1.35
C ASN A 215 -20.67 22.37 1.77
N LEU A 216 -21.98 22.65 1.86
CA LEU A 216 -23.00 21.65 2.16
C LEU A 216 -23.02 20.50 1.13
N ALA A 217 -23.10 20.83 -0.16
CA ALA A 217 -23.14 19.85 -1.23
C ALA A 217 -21.90 18.95 -1.23
N ARG A 218 -20.71 19.52 -1.03
CA ARG A 218 -19.45 18.77 -0.92
C ARG A 218 -19.42 17.91 0.33
N HIS A 219 -19.87 18.41 1.47
CA HIS A 219 -19.96 17.64 2.70
C HIS A 219 -20.84 16.40 2.54
N VAL A 220 -22.03 16.56 1.95
CA VAL A 220 -22.96 15.45 1.66
C VAL A 220 -22.35 14.48 0.65
N LYS A 221 -21.82 14.99 -0.48
CA LYS A 221 -21.16 14.18 -1.51
C LYS A 221 -20.01 13.34 -0.94
N LEU A 222 -19.20 13.92 -0.05
CA LEU A 222 -18.13 13.21 0.64
C LEU A 222 -18.63 12.13 1.58
N ARG A 223 -19.71 12.36 2.33
CA ARG A 223 -20.31 11.33 3.19
C ARG A 223 -20.85 10.16 2.36
N LEU A 224 -21.49 10.44 1.24
CA LEU A 224 -21.99 9.41 0.32
C LEU A 224 -20.82 8.64 -0.33
N ARG A 225 -19.80 9.35 -0.81
CA ARG A 225 -18.57 8.75 -1.36
C ARG A 225 -17.80 7.93 -0.33
N ALA A 226 -17.74 8.35 0.93
CA ALA A 226 -17.07 7.59 1.98
C ALA A 226 -17.72 6.21 2.20
N ARG A 227 -19.04 6.09 1.97
CA ARG A 227 -19.75 4.80 2.02
C ARG A 227 -19.41 3.90 0.82
N THR A 228 -19.16 4.46 -0.36
CA THR A 228 -18.82 3.69 -1.58
C THR A 228 -17.32 3.34 -1.67
N LEU A 229 -16.42 4.29 -1.36
CA LEU A 229 -14.97 4.08 -1.25
C LEU A 229 -14.58 3.15 -0.08
N ALA A 230 -15.51 2.88 0.85
CA ALA A 230 -15.34 1.84 1.86
C ALA A 230 -15.36 0.41 1.28
N ARG A 231 -15.55 0.23 -0.05
CA ARG A 231 -15.20 -1.00 -0.78
C ARG A 231 -13.67 -1.21 -0.80
N ARG A 232 -13.17 -1.59 0.38
CA ARG A 232 -12.06 -2.49 0.70
C ARG A 232 -11.22 -2.97 -0.49
N ARG A 233 -10.04 -2.36 -0.64
CA ARG A 233 -9.03 -2.63 -1.69
C ARG A 233 -7.97 -3.64 -1.23
N GLY A 234 -8.44 -4.85 -0.92
CA GLY A 234 -7.53 -5.95 -0.66
C GLY A 234 -6.81 -6.38 -1.93
N GLY A 235 -5.80 -7.22 -1.78
CA GLY A 235 -5.08 -7.78 -2.92
C GLY A 235 -4.39 -9.08 -2.58
N LEU A 236 -3.97 -9.80 -3.62
CA LEU A 236 -3.23 -11.05 -3.54
C LEU A 236 -1.87 -10.86 -4.22
N VAL A 237 -0.80 -11.02 -3.45
CA VAL A 237 0.57 -11.16 -3.97
C VAL A 237 1.02 -12.59 -3.73
N ALA A 238 1.62 -13.22 -4.72
CA ALA A 238 2.16 -14.58 -4.59
C ALA A 238 3.67 -14.56 -4.77
N LEU A 239 4.40 -15.22 -3.86
CA LEU A 239 5.85 -15.39 -3.95
C LEU A 239 6.15 -16.82 -4.42
N VAL A 240 6.91 -16.92 -5.50
CA VAL A 240 7.35 -18.18 -6.10
C VAL A 240 8.87 -18.17 -6.28
N GLY A 241 9.45 -19.35 -6.31
CA GLY A 241 10.90 -19.52 -6.41
C GLY A 241 11.32 -20.89 -5.91
N PRO A 242 12.52 -21.37 -6.27
CA PRO A 242 13.03 -22.64 -5.80
C PRO A 242 13.13 -22.65 -4.26
N ASP A 243 13.13 -23.84 -3.67
CA ASP A 243 13.48 -24.00 -2.26
C ASP A 243 14.89 -23.44 -2.00
N GLY A 244 15.07 -22.73 -0.88
CA GLY A 244 16.31 -21.99 -0.59
C GLY A 244 16.36 -20.54 -1.13
N ALA A 245 15.41 -20.12 -1.97
CA ALA A 245 15.35 -18.74 -2.49
C ALA A 245 14.96 -17.66 -1.44
N GLY A 246 14.78 -18.01 -0.17
CA GLY A 246 14.47 -17.02 0.89
C GLY A 246 13.01 -16.59 1.00
N LYS A 247 12.06 -17.28 0.36
CA LYS A 247 10.61 -16.98 0.39
C LYS A 247 10.09 -16.73 1.82
N SER A 248 10.27 -17.69 2.72
CA SER A 248 9.76 -17.59 4.10
C SER A 248 10.42 -16.44 4.87
N THR A 249 11.70 -16.16 4.61
CA THR A 249 12.43 -15.03 5.22
C THR A 249 11.85 -13.70 4.74
N VAL A 250 11.62 -13.54 3.45
CA VAL A 250 11.00 -12.33 2.86
C VAL A 250 9.57 -12.15 3.35
N ILE A 251 8.77 -13.23 3.43
CA ILE A 251 7.39 -13.16 3.94
C ILE A 251 7.36 -12.69 5.40
N ARG A 252 8.29 -13.18 6.23
CA ARG A 252 8.43 -12.76 7.62
C ARG A 252 8.77 -11.28 7.72
N ALA A 253 9.81 -10.84 7.02
CA ALA A 253 10.23 -9.43 6.98
C ALA A 253 9.10 -8.53 6.48
N LEU A 254 8.42 -8.90 5.39
CA LEU A 254 7.27 -8.16 4.84
C LEU A 254 6.13 -8.03 5.86
N THR A 255 5.80 -9.12 6.56
CA THR A 255 4.73 -9.11 7.56
C THR A 255 5.08 -8.23 8.76
N GLU A 256 6.34 -8.26 9.19
CA GLU A 256 6.84 -7.42 10.28
C GLU A 256 6.81 -5.93 9.89
N ARG A 257 7.40 -5.59 8.74
CA ARG A 257 7.45 -4.24 8.17
C ARG A 257 6.07 -3.63 7.97
N ALA A 258 5.11 -4.43 7.50
CA ALA A 258 3.74 -3.97 7.29
C ALA A 258 2.97 -3.64 8.57
N ARG A 259 3.37 -4.15 9.74
CA ARG A 259 2.75 -3.78 11.03
C ARG A 259 2.96 -2.31 11.36
N ALA A 260 4.04 -1.71 10.86
CA ALA A 260 4.33 -0.29 11.03
C ALA A 260 3.41 0.60 10.17
N ILE A 261 2.66 0.05 9.21
CA ILE A 261 1.79 0.83 8.32
C ILE A 261 0.35 0.82 8.85
N PRO A 262 -0.19 1.98 9.26
CA PRO A 262 -1.59 2.08 9.65
C PRO A 262 -2.52 1.63 8.53
N ASN A 263 -3.56 0.87 8.87
CA ASN A 263 -4.59 0.40 7.93
C ASN A 263 -4.10 -0.50 6.78
N LEU A 264 -2.90 -1.07 6.86
CA LEU A 264 -2.47 -2.18 6.01
C LEU A 264 -2.53 -3.49 6.79
N LYS A 265 -3.49 -4.34 6.45
CA LYS A 265 -3.61 -5.68 7.05
C LYS A 265 -3.07 -6.71 6.08
N ILE A 266 -1.97 -7.36 6.44
CA ILE A 266 -1.40 -8.48 5.68
C ILE A 266 -1.74 -9.79 6.39
N SER A 267 -2.07 -10.81 5.60
CA SER A 267 -2.19 -12.19 6.03
C SER A 267 -1.37 -13.08 5.09
N THR A 268 -0.80 -14.15 5.64
CA THR A 268 0.04 -15.09 4.88
C THR A 268 -0.67 -16.43 4.74
N THR A 269 -0.52 -17.10 3.61
CA THR A 269 -1.07 -18.44 3.41
C THR A 269 -0.21 -19.24 2.44
N TYR A 270 -0.18 -20.56 2.59
CA TYR A 270 0.46 -21.44 1.60
C TYR A 270 -0.54 -21.80 0.50
N LEU A 271 -0.23 -21.46 -0.75
CA LEU A 271 -1.09 -21.74 -1.90
C LEU A 271 -0.40 -22.58 -2.99
N GLY A 272 0.56 -23.40 -2.56
CA GLY A 272 1.23 -24.37 -3.41
C GLY A 272 0.47 -25.70 -3.56
N PRO A 273 0.61 -26.40 -4.71
CA PRO A 273 -0.05 -27.68 -4.99
C PRO A 273 0.51 -28.89 -4.22
N TRP A 274 1.67 -28.78 -3.57
CA TRP A 274 2.43 -29.96 -3.14
C TRP A 274 2.49 -30.20 -1.62
N GLY A 275 1.69 -29.49 -0.82
CA GLY A 275 1.69 -29.64 0.65
C GLY A 275 0.46 -29.03 1.34
N GLN A 276 0.39 -29.17 2.66
CA GLN A 276 -0.63 -28.58 3.55
C GLN A 276 -2.10 -28.84 3.14
N MET A 277 -2.39 -30.08 2.76
CA MET A 277 -3.74 -30.51 2.36
C MET A 277 -4.75 -30.26 3.49
N GLN A 278 -5.84 -29.57 3.19
CA GLN A 278 -6.94 -29.27 4.10
C GLN A 278 -8.13 -30.20 3.88
N LEU A 279 -8.36 -30.64 2.64
CA LEU A 279 -9.35 -31.68 2.33
C LEU A 279 -8.70 -33.06 2.30
N ALA A 280 -9.48 -34.07 2.68
CA ALA A 280 -9.05 -35.46 2.63
C ALA A 280 -9.03 -36.06 1.21
N LEU A 281 -9.47 -35.32 0.18
CA LEU A 281 -9.66 -35.83 -1.18
C LEU A 281 -8.35 -36.33 -1.81
N VAL A 282 -7.30 -35.50 -1.86
CA VAL A 282 -6.00 -35.90 -2.42
C VAL A 282 -5.33 -37.00 -1.58
N PRO A 283 -5.30 -36.94 -0.23
CA PRO A 283 -4.85 -38.06 0.60
C PRO A 283 -5.61 -39.37 0.35
N ALA A 284 -6.94 -39.33 0.23
CA ALA A 284 -7.77 -40.51 -0.03
C ALA A 284 -7.44 -41.13 -1.39
N LEU A 285 -7.35 -40.32 -2.45
CA LEU A 285 -6.96 -40.79 -3.79
C LEU A 285 -5.59 -41.49 -3.77
N ARG A 286 -4.62 -40.97 -3.01
CA ARG A 286 -3.31 -41.61 -2.86
C ARG A 286 -3.40 -42.97 -2.18
N ARG A 287 -4.24 -43.13 -1.15
CA ARG A 287 -4.43 -44.41 -0.44
C ARG A 287 -5.00 -45.51 -1.33
N VAL A 288 -5.90 -45.14 -2.26
CA VAL A 288 -6.48 -46.08 -3.23
C VAL A 288 -5.64 -46.24 -4.51
N GLY A 289 -4.40 -45.75 -4.52
CA GLY A 289 -3.48 -45.91 -5.65
C GLY A 289 -3.79 -45.01 -6.86
N ILE A 290 -4.66 -44.01 -6.73
CA ILE A 290 -4.92 -43.00 -7.76
C ILE A 290 -3.88 -41.90 -7.62
N THR A 291 -2.72 -42.12 -8.24
CA THR A 291 -1.62 -41.16 -8.32
C THR A 291 -1.26 -40.91 -9.79
N PRO A 292 -0.83 -39.68 -10.14
CA PRO A 292 -0.42 -39.39 -11.50
C PRO A 292 0.92 -40.10 -11.75
N THR A 293 1.06 -40.71 -12.92
CA THR A 293 2.37 -41.19 -13.36
C THR A 293 3.30 -39.99 -13.48
N VAL A 294 4.55 -40.06 -13.05
CA VAL A 294 5.48 -38.92 -13.11
C VAL A 294 6.50 -39.21 -14.21
N ARG A 295 6.51 -38.40 -15.28
CA ARG A 295 7.52 -38.47 -16.34
C ARG A 295 8.45 -37.25 -16.25
N PRO A 296 9.70 -37.41 -15.80
CA PRO A 296 10.65 -36.31 -15.72
C PRO A 296 10.82 -35.62 -17.08
N ALA A 297 10.89 -34.30 -17.11
CA ALA A 297 11.22 -33.57 -18.33
C ALA A 297 12.72 -33.74 -18.66
N GLY A 298 13.05 -34.04 -19.92
CA GLY A 298 14.44 -34.16 -20.39
C GLY A 298 15.03 -35.57 -20.40
N LEU A 299 14.36 -36.57 -19.82
CA LEU A 299 14.73 -37.98 -19.96
C LEU A 299 13.89 -38.63 -21.07
N HIS A 300 14.57 -39.10 -22.14
CA HIS A 300 13.99 -40.02 -23.13
C HIS A 300 13.76 -41.41 -22.49
N LEU A 301 12.83 -41.49 -21.54
CA LEU A 301 12.38 -42.79 -21.02
C LEU A 301 11.50 -43.45 -22.08
N ALA A 302 12.05 -44.47 -22.72
CA ALA A 302 11.44 -45.34 -23.73
C ALA A 302 10.34 -46.27 -23.16
N SER A 303 9.58 -45.82 -22.16
CA SER A 303 8.41 -46.55 -21.66
C SER A 303 7.14 -46.06 -22.38
N ARG A 304 7.03 -46.46 -23.66
CA ARG A 304 5.74 -46.44 -24.35
C ARG A 304 4.79 -47.42 -23.63
N PRO A 305 3.55 -47.01 -23.31
CA PRO A 305 2.60 -47.91 -22.68
C PRO A 305 2.38 -49.14 -23.58
N THR A 306 2.41 -50.33 -22.99
CA THR A 306 2.28 -51.61 -23.69
C THR A 306 0.91 -51.80 -24.36
N SER A 307 -0.09 -50.98 -24.00
CA SER A 307 -1.42 -50.99 -24.63
C SER A 307 -2.15 -49.64 -24.56
N ALA A 308 -3.07 -49.37 -25.49
CA ALA A 308 -3.91 -48.17 -25.47
C ALA A 308 -4.80 -48.07 -24.21
N ARG A 309 -5.29 -49.22 -23.70
CA ARG A 309 -6.10 -49.28 -22.45
C ARG A 309 -5.29 -48.86 -21.23
N SER A 310 -4.05 -49.33 -21.09
CA SER A 310 -3.18 -48.95 -19.96
C SER A 310 -2.81 -47.47 -19.99
N TRP A 311 -2.63 -46.91 -21.20
CA TRP A 311 -2.44 -45.47 -21.40
C TRP A 311 -3.67 -44.65 -20.97
N LEU A 312 -4.86 -45.02 -21.46
CA LEU A 312 -6.13 -44.37 -21.10
C LEU A 312 -6.36 -44.39 -19.58
N GLY A 313 -6.10 -45.53 -18.92
CA GLY A 313 -6.18 -45.65 -17.47
C GLY A 313 -5.23 -44.71 -16.72
N SER A 314 -3.98 -44.58 -17.18
CA SER A 314 -3.01 -43.62 -16.60
C SER A 314 -3.41 -42.15 -16.84
N VAL A 315 -3.99 -41.85 -17.99
CA VAL A 315 -4.53 -40.52 -18.30
C VAL A 315 -5.69 -40.18 -17.37
N ALA A 316 -6.67 -41.08 -17.22
CA ALA A 316 -7.83 -40.90 -16.36
C ALA A 316 -7.43 -40.74 -14.89
N LYS A 317 -6.55 -41.60 -14.36
CA LYS A 317 -6.03 -41.49 -12.97
C LYS A 317 -5.37 -40.14 -12.73
N GLY A 318 -4.54 -39.68 -13.66
CA GLY A 318 -3.92 -38.36 -13.57
C GLY A 318 -4.94 -37.23 -13.62
N GLY A 319 -5.93 -37.32 -14.51
CA GLY A 319 -7.03 -36.36 -14.62
C GLY A 319 -7.80 -36.19 -13.31
N VAL A 320 -8.25 -37.31 -12.73
CA VAL A 320 -8.96 -37.33 -11.43
C VAL A 320 -8.09 -36.72 -10.33
N PHE A 321 -6.81 -37.10 -10.27
CA PHE A 321 -5.88 -36.56 -9.27
C PHE A 321 -5.72 -35.04 -9.39
N TYR A 322 -5.52 -34.51 -10.61
CA TYR A 322 -5.35 -33.08 -10.81
C TYR A 322 -6.65 -32.29 -10.59
N ALA A 323 -7.80 -32.87 -10.92
CA ALA A 323 -9.11 -32.28 -10.60
C ALA A 323 -9.31 -32.17 -9.08
N ALA A 324 -9.01 -33.25 -8.33
CA ALA A 324 -9.06 -33.24 -6.88
C ALA A 324 -8.09 -32.21 -6.27
N LEU A 325 -6.88 -32.11 -6.82
CA LEU A 325 -5.90 -31.11 -6.38
C LEU A 325 -6.35 -29.68 -6.68
N TYR A 326 -7.06 -29.46 -7.79
CA TYR A 326 -7.65 -28.17 -8.10
C TYR A 326 -8.75 -27.79 -7.10
N VAL A 327 -9.64 -28.73 -6.76
CA VAL A 327 -10.68 -28.51 -5.73
C VAL A 327 -10.07 -28.13 -4.39
N GLU A 328 -9.01 -28.83 -3.98
CA GLU A 328 -8.22 -28.50 -2.79
C GLU A 328 -7.66 -27.06 -2.83
N LEU A 329 -7.03 -26.66 -3.94
CA LEU A 329 -6.49 -25.30 -4.08
C LEU A 329 -7.58 -24.23 -4.14
N MET A 330 -8.71 -24.52 -4.76
CA MET A 330 -9.89 -23.65 -4.79
C MET A 330 -10.48 -23.45 -3.40
N TYR A 331 -10.59 -24.53 -2.62
CA TYR A 331 -11.03 -24.44 -1.24
C TYR A 331 -10.13 -23.49 -0.44
N ARG A 332 -8.80 -23.68 -0.51
CA ARG A 332 -7.85 -22.78 0.16
C ARG A 332 -7.93 -21.34 -0.33
N TYR A 333 -8.07 -21.13 -1.64
CA TYR A 333 -8.24 -19.80 -2.20
C TYR A 333 -9.48 -19.11 -1.62
N VAL A 334 -10.62 -19.80 -1.60
CA VAL A 334 -11.87 -19.23 -1.10
C VAL A 334 -11.76 -18.92 0.40
N THR A 335 -11.30 -19.88 1.21
CA THR A 335 -11.25 -19.73 2.68
C THR A 335 -10.17 -18.76 3.14
N SER A 336 -9.00 -18.75 2.48
CA SER A 336 -7.83 -18.01 2.93
C SER A 336 -7.53 -16.73 2.16
N VAL A 337 -8.00 -16.61 0.92
CA VAL A 337 -7.73 -15.43 0.08
C VAL A 337 -9.00 -14.60 -0.12
N PHE A 338 -10.01 -15.20 -0.74
CA PHE A 338 -11.18 -14.49 -1.26
C PHE A 338 -11.90 -13.64 -0.21
N PHE A 339 -12.26 -14.23 0.93
CA PHE A 339 -12.95 -13.49 1.98
C PHE A 339 -12.07 -12.40 2.61
N ARG A 340 -10.75 -12.62 2.71
CA ARG A 340 -9.80 -11.64 3.26
C ARG A 340 -9.60 -10.45 2.33
N VAL A 341 -9.42 -10.72 1.04
CA VAL A 341 -9.32 -9.69 -0.01
C VAL A 341 -10.60 -8.86 -0.08
N ARG A 342 -11.78 -9.49 -0.03
CA ARG A 342 -13.06 -8.76 0.05
C ARG A 342 -13.24 -7.97 1.34
N LYS A 343 -12.61 -8.42 2.43
CA LYS A 343 -12.50 -7.66 3.67
C LYS A 343 -11.45 -6.54 3.60
N GLY A 344 -10.76 -6.33 2.47
CA GLY A 344 -9.81 -5.23 2.26
C GLY A 344 -8.41 -5.54 2.75
N GLN A 345 -8.11 -6.81 3.04
CA GLN A 345 -6.81 -7.26 3.50
C GLN A 345 -5.96 -7.66 2.30
N TRP A 346 -4.65 -7.51 2.46
CA TRP A 346 -3.68 -8.09 1.55
C TRP A 346 -3.35 -9.51 1.99
N VAL A 347 -3.21 -10.39 1.00
CA VAL A 347 -2.85 -11.79 1.21
C VAL A 347 -1.55 -12.05 0.48
N VAL A 348 -0.56 -12.56 1.19
CA VAL A 348 0.74 -12.94 0.66
C VAL A 348 0.77 -14.48 0.61
N ALA A 349 0.77 -15.03 -0.60
CA ALA A 349 0.80 -16.47 -0.80
C ALA A 349 2.24 -16.97 -0.88
N ASP A 350 2.60 -17.92 -0.01
CA ASP A 350 3.80 -18.75 -0.15
C ASP A 350 3.50 -19.85 -1.17
N ARG A 351 4.12 -19.73 -2.35
CA ARG A 351 3.84 -20.50 -3.57
C ARG A 351 2.45 -20.25 -4.15
N TYR A 352 2.29 -20.67 -5.39
CA TYR A 352 1.06 -20.51 -6.15
C TYR A 352 0.78 -21.72 -7.04
N ILE A 353 -0.39 -21.72 -7.70
CA ILE A 353 -0.74 -22.78 -8.66
C ILE A 353 0.23 -22.86 -9.85
N THR A 354 1.06 -21.83 -10.09
CA THR A 354 2.11 -21.83 -11.12
C THR A 354 3.02 -23.05 -11.04
N ASP A 355 3.31 -23.54 -9.83
CA ASP A 355 4.14 -24.73 -9.60
C ASP A 355 3.53 -25.98 -10.28
N LEU A 356 2.21 -26.05 -10.40
CA LEU A 356 1.50 -27.15 -11.05
C LEU A 356 1.84 -27.24 -12.54
N ARG A 357 2.15 -26.11 -13.20
CA ARG A 357 2.27 -26.03 -14.66
C ARG A 357 3.42 -26.85 -15.21
N TYR A 358 4.53 -26.93 -14.48
CA TYR A 358 5.74 -27.60 -14.92
C TYR A 358 6.37 -28.53 -13.88
N LEU A 359 6.02 -28.39 -12.59
CA LEU A 359 6.69 -29.11 -11.51
C LEU A 359 5.75 -30.11 -10.85
N TYR A 360 6.30 -31.24 -10.41
CA TYR A 360 5.69 -32.16 -9.45
C TYR A 360 6.67 -32.31 -8.29
N LYS A 361 6.36 -31.73 -7.12
CA LYS A 361 7.27 -31.72 -5.95
C LYS A 361 8.70 -31.30 -6.34
N GLU A 362 8.84 -30.16 -7.00
CA GLU A 362 10.13 -29.61 -7.47
C GLU A 362 10.87 -30.48 -8.49
N ARG A 363 10.15 -31.38 -9.18
CA ARG A 363 10.68 -32.13 -10.32
C ARG A 363 9.99 -31.69 -11.59
N PRO A 364 10.73 -31.25 -12.63
CA PRO A 364 10.15 -30.95 -13.93
C PRO A 364 9.43 -32.17 -14.50
N ILE A 365 8.21 -31.99 -14.99
CA ILE A 365 7.42 -33.07 -15.60
C ILE A 365 6.81 -32.64 -16.94
N SER A 366 6.80 -33.56 -17.91
CA SER A 366 6.33 -33.30 -19.28
C SER A 366 4.88 -33.75 -19.54
N ASN A 367 4.37 -34.69 -18.75
CA ASN A 367 3.04 -35.25 -18.94
C ASN A 367 1.90 -34.39 -18.37
N TYR A 368 0.66 -34.68 -18.78
CA TYR A 368 -0.55 -33.96 -18.37
C TYR A 368 -0.50 -32.45 -18.62
N ALA A 369 0.31 -31.99 -19.58
CA ALA A 369 0.54 -30.56 -19.80
C ALA A 369 -0.74 -29.80 -20.14
N ALA A 370 -1.66 -30.40 -20.91
CA ALA A 370 -2.92 -29.79 -21.31
C ALA A 370 -3.82 -29.51 -20.10
N ILE A 371 -4.12 -30.52 -19.28
CA ILE A 371 -4.96 -30.35 -18.09
C ILE A 371 -4.31 -29.42 -17.06
N ARG A 372 -3.00 -29.53 -16.81
CA ARG A 372 -2.30 -28.62 -15.88
C ARG A 372 -2.34 -27.18 -16.35
N ARG A 373 -2.17 -26.94 -17.66
CA ARG A 373 -2.30 -25.61 -18.28
C ARG A 373 -3.72 -25.06 -18.13
N LEU A 374 -4.73 -25.88 -18.41
CA LEU A 374 -6.15 -25.51 -18.26
C LEU A 374 -6.45 -25.09 -16.82
N LEU A 375 -6.11 -25.94 -15.84
CA LEU A 375 -6.36 -25.68 -14.43
C LEU A 375 -5.66 -24.41 -13.94
N CYS A 376 -4.41 -24.17 -14.34
CA CYS A 376 -3.71 -22.92 -14.03
C CYS A 376 -4.38 -21.68 -14.65
N GLY A 377 -5.00 -21.83 -15.84
CA GLY A 377 -5.71 -20.75 -16.53
C GLY A 377 -7.08 -20.42 -15.93
N LEU A 378 -7.75 -21.42 -15.34
CA LEU A 378 -9.03 -21.26 -14.64
C LEU A 378 -8.88 -20.71 -13.23
N PHE A 379 -7.72 -20.94 -12.59
CA PHE A 379 -7.45 -20.44 -11.26
C PHE A 379 -7.39 -18.90 -11.25
N PRO A 380 -7.92 -18.23 -10.22
CA PRO A 380 -7.82 -16.78 -10.06
C PRO A 380 -6.39 -16.30 -10.24
N LYS A 381 -6.18 -15.13 -10.85
CA LYS A 381 -4.84 -14.56 -11.00
C LYS A 381 -4.50 -13.71 -9.76
N PRO A 382 -3.26 -13.75 -9.25
CA PRO A 382 -2.81 -12.79 -8.26
C PRO A 382 -2.70 -11.40 -8.90
N ASP A 383 -2.75 -10.36 -8.07
CA ASP A 383 -2.49 -8.98 -8.51
C ASP A 383 -1.01 -8.80 -8.90
N LEU A 384 -0.13 -9.55 -8.25
CA LEU A 384 1.30 -9.61 -8.56
C LEU A 384 1.89 -10.96 -8.19
N LEU A 385 2.72 -11.49 -9.08
CA LEU A 385 3.56 -12.66 -8.84
C LEU A 385 5.02 -12.22 -8.70
N ILE A 386 5.60 -12.41 -7.53
CA ILE A 386 7.03 -12.15 -7.28
C ILE A 386 7.79 -13.46 -7.47
N VAL A 387 8.70 -13.49 -8.45
CA VAL A 387 9.66 -14.59 -8.63
C VAL A 387 10.93 -14.22 -7.87
N LEU A 388 11.17 -14.87 -6.73
CA LEU A 388 12.43 -14.73 -6.00
C LEU A 388 13.52 -15.53 -6.71
N ASP A 389 14.57 -14.83 -7.09
CA ASP A 389 15.67 -15.38 -7.87
C ASP A 389 17.01 -15.17 -7.17
N ASN A 390 17.96 -16.07 -7.44
CA ASN A 390 19.36 -15.91 -7.06
C ASN A 390 20.22 -16.81 -7.95
N ARG A 391 21.53 -16.61 -7.89
CA ARG A 391 22.50 -17.51 -8.51
C ARG A 391 22.30 -18.94 -7.99
N PRO A 392 22.29 -19.97 -8.85
CA PRO A 392 22.10 -21.36 -8.43
C PRO A 392 23.07 -21.78 -7.33
N GLU A 393 24.34 -21.40 -7.45
CA GLU A 393 25.39 -21.66 -6.46
C GLU A 393 25.01 -21.18 -5.04
N VAL A 394 24.40 -19.99 -4.95
CA VAL A 394 23.96 -19.37 -3.68
C VAL A 394 22.74 -20.09 -3.11
N ILE A 395 21.86 -20.62 -3.97
CA ILE A 395 20.68 -21.36 -3.51
C ILE A 395 21.10 -22.74 -2.98
N VAL A 396 22.03 -23.42 -3.67
CA VAL A 396 22.60 -24.70 -3.20
C VAL A 396 23.27 -24.53 -1.85
N SER A 397 24.06 -23.46 -1.64
CA SER A 397 24.74 -23.24 -0.37
C SER A 397 23.78 -22.95 0.79
N ARG A 398 22.61 -22.36 0.52
CA ARG A 398 21.56 -22.10 1.53
C ARG A 398 20.76 -23.34 1.90
N LYS A 399 20.57 -24.30 0.98
CA LYS A 399 19.84 -25.55 1.23
C LYS A 399 20.41 -26.67 0.37
N SER A 400 21.22 -27.53 0.99
CA SER A 400 21.76 -28.73 0.34
C SER A 400 20.64 -29.69 -0.04
N GLY A 401 20.53 -30.05 -1.32
CA GLY A 401 19.54 -31.03 -1.78
C GLY A 401 19.36 -31.13 -3.29
N LEU A 402 19.75 -30.10 -4.06
CA LEU A 402 19.72 -30.08 -5.53
C LEU A 402 21.05 -29.57 -6.07
N THR A 403 21.42 -29.99 -7.29
CA THR A 403 22.60 -29.46 -7.98
C THR A 403 22.32 -28.09 -8.60
N ALA A 404 23.37 -27.29 -8.85
CA ALA A 404 23.22 -25.99 -9.51
C ALA A 404 22.45 -26.09 -10.85
N GLY A 405 22.72 -27.11 -11.67
CA GLY A 405 21.99 -27.32 -12.93
C GLY A 405 20.51 -27.66 -12.74
N GLN A 406 20.15 -28.40 -11.69
CA GLN A 406 18.74 -28.66 -11.35
C GLN A 406 18.03 -27.37 -10.91
N ILE A 407 18.69 -26.52 -10.12
CA ILE A 407 18.15 -25.23 -9.71
C ILE A 407 17.97 -24.30 -10.90
N GLU A 408 18.93 -24.25 -11.83
CA GLU A 408 18.81 -23.47 -13.06
C GLU A 408 17.61 -23.94 -13.90
N THR A 409 17.37 -25.25 -13.95
CA THR A 409 16.19 -25.81 -14.61
C THR A 409 14.89 -25.36 -13.93
N LEU A 410 14.82 -25.42 -12.59
CA LEU A 410 13.65 -24.96 -11.82
C LEU A 410 13.39 -23.47 -12.00
N ARG A 411 14.44 -22.65 -11.97
CA ARG A 411 14.40 -21.22 -12.22
C ARG A 411 13.78 -20.93 -13.59
N ASN A 412 14.25 -21.59 -14.64
CA ASN A 412 13.70 -21.47 -15.99
C ASN A 412 12.21 -21.82 -16.06
N PHE A 413 11.78 -22.89 -15.38
CA PHE A 413 10.36 -23.25 -15.32
C PHE A 413 9.50 -22.25 -14.53
N ASN A 414 10.00 -21.71 -13.42
CA ASN A 414 9.31 -20.67 -12.66
C ASN A 414 9.11 -19.41 -13.50
N LEU A 415 10.17 -18.93 -14.18
CA LEU A 415 10.09 -17.79 -15.08
C LEU A 415 9.12 -18.05 -16.24
N LYS A 416 9.17 -19.25 -16.84
CA LYS A 416 8.25 -19.65 -17.90
C LYS A 416 6.79 -19.68 -17.44
N ALA A 417 6.51 -20.15 -16.22
CA ALA A 417 5.17 -20.14 -15.65
C ALA A 417 4.68 -18.72 -15.34
N ALA A 418 5.58 -17.85 -14.86
CA ALA A 418 5.26 -16.48 -14.47
C ALA A 418 4.81 -15.60 -15.65
N ARG A 419 5.27 -15.87 -16.88
CA ARG A 419 4.92 -15.12 -18.11
C ARG A 419 3.41 -15.00 -18.40
N SER A 420 2.57 -15.86 -17.83
CA SER A 420 1.10 -15.77 -17.98
C SER A 420 0.42 -14.83 -16.97
N TYR A 421 1.20 -14.18 -16.10
CA TYR A 421 0.75 -13.33 -15.00
C TYR A 421 1.43 -11.95 -15.07
N ARG A 422 0.90 -10.99 -14.30
CA ARG A 422 1.66 -9.78 -13.94
C ARG A 422 2.73 -10.20 -12.94
N PHE A 423 3.97 -10.31 -13.40
CA PHE A 423 5.07 -10.82 -12.58
C PHE A 423 6.27 -9.89 -12.57
N GLU A 424 7.08 -10.04 -11.53
CA GLU A 424 8.33 -9.33 -11.35
C GLU A 424 9.38 -10.29 -10.78
N VAL A 425 10.63 -10.17 -11.24
CA VAL A 425 11.74 -10.97 -10.74
C VAL A 425 12.52 -10.12 -9.75
N VAL A 426 12.70 -10.63 -8.54
CA VAL A 426 13.43 -9.93 -7.48
C VAL A 426 14.62 -10.78 -7.07
N THR A 427 15.82 -10.23 -7.21
CA THR A 427 17.05 -10.88 -6.78
C THR A 427 17.15 -10.86 -5.26
N THR A 428 17.60 -11.97 -4.67
CA THR A 428 17.75 -12.14 -3.21
C THR A 428 19.21 -12.07 -2.78
N ASP A 429 19.98 -11.24 -3.49
CA ASP A 429 21.35 -10.83 -3.22
C ASP A 429 21.44 -9.75 -2.12
N ARG A 430 20.33 -9.07 -1.84
CA ARG A 430 20.19 -8.05 -0.80
C ARG A 430 19.58 -8.61 0.49
N ALA A 431 19.60 -7.81 1.54
CA ALA A 431 18.96 -8.14 2.81
C ALA A 431 17.45 -8.44 2.61
N PRO A 432 16.88 -9.43 3.30
CA PRO A 432 15.45 -9.76 3.21
C PRO A 432 14.53 -8.57 3.48
N GLU A 433 14.98 -7.64 4.31
CA GLU A 433 14.30 -6.40 4.66
C GLU A 433 14.18 -5.47 3.43
N GLU A 434 15.24 -5.29 2.65
CA GLU A 434 15.19 -4.47 1.43
C GLU A 434 14.23 -5.05 0.38
N VAL A 435 14.25 -6.38 0.23
CA VAL A 435 13.32 -7.09 -0.65
C VAL A 435 11.88 -6.92 -0.17
N ALA A 436 11.64 -6.98 1.15
CA ALA A 436 10.34 -6.75 1.73
C ALA A 436 9.86 -5.31 1.50
N ASP A 437 10.72 -4.31 1.69
CA ASP A 437 10.42 -2.89 1.45
C ASP A 437 10.02 -2.64 -0.01
N HIS A 438 10.74 -3.27 -0.95
CA HIS A 438 10.41 -3.24 -2.38
C HIS A 438 9.02 -3.82 -2.67
N ILE A 439 8.73 -5.03 -2.18
CA ILE A 439 7.43 -5.68 -2.36
C ILE A 439 6.31 -4.84 -1.74
N LEU A 440 6.56 -4.23 -0.58
CA LEU A 440 5.59 -3.39 0.12
C LEU A 440 5.25 -2.13 -0.67
N ASN A 441 6.25 -1.46 -1.23
CA ASN A 441 6.03 -0.34 -2.16
C ASN A 441 5.21 -0.78 -3.37
N ARG A 442 5.48 -1.96 -3.92
CA ARG A 442 4.69 -2.47 -5.06
C ARG A 442 3.24 -2.78 -4.68
N MET A 443 3.00 -3.31 -3.48
CA MET A 443 1.65 -3.49 -2.93
C MET A 443 0.91 -2.15 -2.79
N LEU A 444 1.59 -1.10 -2.34
CA LEU A 444 1.03 0.25 -2.27
C LEU A 444 0.66 0.77 -3.67
N SER A 445 1.54 0.58 -4.67
CA SER A 445 1.24 0.93 -6.09
C SER A 445 -0.01 0.23 -6.60
N LEU A 446 -0.13 -1.08 -6.39
CA LEU A 446 -1.29 -1.86 -6.84
C LEU A 446 -2.58 -1.42 -6.12
N ARG A 447 -2.48 -1.05 -4.84
CA ARG A 447 -3.61 -0.53 -4.07
C ARG A 447 -4.12 0.79 -4.65
N ALA A 448 -3.23 1.61 -5.21
CA ALA A 448 -3.55 2.89 -5.82
C ALA A 448 -4.23 2.73 -7.19
N GLU A 449 -3.80 1.75 -7.99
CA GLU A 449 -4.37 1.45 -9.32
C GLU A 449 -5.82 0.91 -9.27
N LYS A 450 -6.17 0.19 -8.20
CA LYS A 450 -7.55 -0.29 -7.93
C LYS A 450 -8.48 0.84 -7.48
#